data_AF-A0A8J4XW27-F1
#
_entry.id   AF-A0A8J4XW27-F1
#
_cell.length_a   1.000
_cell.length_b   1.000
_cell.length_c   1.000
_cell.angle_alpha   90.00
_cell.angle_beta   90.00
_cell.angle_gamma   90.00
#
_symmetry.space_group_name_H-M   'P 1'
#
loop_
_entity.id
_entity.type
_entity.pdbx_description
1 polymer ?
#
loop_
_entity_poly.entity_id
_entity_poly.type
_entity_poly.pdbx_seq_one_letter_code
_entity_poly.pdbx_strand_id
1 'polypeptide(L)'
;MSPATFEAWATSVEDYSSICGWAAPTAAPYVRLLCNTEVQQRIDARLGKQVFRQLSTTETIYFVRSVVIGTRCIVGVWAEFFSLAQASSNSVCAYISQCRAKANECAFRCPECQCSLEEYMLSKKIVMGLRDRSMKAGVLHCLPRLE
;
A
#
# COMPACT_ATOMS: atom_id res chain seq x y z
N MET A 1 -10.61 -9.13 4.05
CA MET A 1 -9.35 -9.07 4.84
C MET A 1 -8.86 -7.62 4.82
N SER A 2 -8.44 -7.05 5.95
CA SER A 2 -7.85 -5.69 5.95
C SER A 2 -6.45 -5.70 5.33
N PRO A 3 -5.90 -4.57 4.83
CA PRO A 3 -4.54 -4.52 4.31
C PRO A 3 -3.48 -4.99 5.33
N ALA A 4 -3.56 -4.53 6.57
CA ALA A 4 -2.62 -4.95 7.62
C ALA A 4 -2.69 -6.46 7.92
N THR A 5 -3.90 -7.03 7.92
CA THR A 5 -4.08 -8.49 8.07
C THR A 5 -3.47 -9.25 6.89
N PHE A 6 -3.59 -8.71 5.67
CA PHE A 6 -2.97 -9.29 4.50
C PHE A 6 -1.45 -9.25 4.56
N GLU A 7 -0.84 -8.13 4.98
CA GLU A 7 0.62 -8.04 5.10
C GLU A 7 1.17 -9.08 6.10
N ALA A 8 0.52 -9.23 7.26
CA ALA A 8 0.93 -10.22 8.24
C ALA A 8 0.86 -11.65 7.69
N TRP A 9 -0.19 -11.97 6.93
CA TRP A 9 -0.32 -13.23 6.22
C TRP A 9 0.77 -13.39 5.15
N ALA A 10 1.01 -12.36 4.34
CA ALA A 10 2.00 -12.37 3.26
C ALA A 10 3.41 -12.66 3.79
N THR A 11 3.84 -11.95 4.85
CA THR A 11 5.13 -12.19 5.51
C THR A 11 5.24 -13.64 5.99
N SER A 12 4.19 -14.16 6.64
CA SER A 12 4.19 -15.54 7.14
C SER A 12 4.31 -16.57 6.01
N VAL A 13 3.69 -16.33 4.86
CA VAL A 13 3.78 -17.21 3.68
C VAL A 13 5.14 -17.12 3.02
N GLU A 14 5.76 -15.93 2.95
CA GLU A 14 7.13 -15.77 2.44
C GLU A 14 8.14 -16.52 3.29
N ASP A 15 8.06 -16.37 4.62
CA ASP A 15 8.93 -17.08 5.56
C ASP A 15 8.75 -18.60 5.42
N TYR A 16 7.51 -19.08 5.38
CA TYR A 16 7.22 -20.50 5.24
C TYR A 16 7.69 -21.06 3.90
N SER A 17 7.48 -20.32 2.81
CA SER A 17 7.99 -20.66 1.48
C SER A 17 9.51 -20.78 1.47
N SER A 18 10.21 -19.85 2.14
CA SER A 18 11.67 -19.86 2.24
C SER A 18 12.16 -21.09 3.01
N ILE A 19 11.53 -21.39 4.15
CA ILE A 19 11.87 -22.57 4.97
C ILE A 19 11.67 -23.86 4.18
N CYS A 20 10.59 -23.96 3.42
CA CYS A 20 10.24 -25.16 2.65
C CYS A 20 10.86 -25.21 1.25
N GLY A 21 11.62 -24.20 0.84
CA GLY A 21 12.27 -24.16 -0.48
C GLY A 21 11.28 -24.20 -1.65
N TRP A 22 10.14 -23.52 -1.55
CA TRP A 22 9.16 -23.49 -2.64
C TRP A 22 9.74 -22.78 -3.86
N ALA A 23 9.58 -23.39 -5.04
CA ALA A 23 9.99 -22.82 -6.32
C ALA A 23 8.93 -23.13 -7.39
N ALA A 24 9.01 -22.43 -8.53
CA ALA A 24 8.21 -22.80 -9.69
C ALA A 24 8.51 -24.25 -10.11
N PRO A 25 7.50 -25.05 -10.54
CA PRO A 25 6.12 -24.65 -10.82
C PRO A 25 5.14 -24.86 -9.65
N THR A 26 5.62 -25.19 -8.44
CA THR A 26 4.78 -25.61 -7.30
C THR A 26 4.53 -24.51 -6.27
N ALA A 27 5.37 -23.47 -6.23
CA ALA A 27 5.21 -22.32 -5.34
C ALA A 27 3.82 -21.69 -5.43
N ALA A 28 3.39 -21.28 -6.63
CA ALA A 28 2.11 -20.63 -6.83
C ALA A 28 0.90 -21.53 -6.44
N PRO A 29 0.87 -22.83 -6.82
CA PRO A 29 -0.11 -23.77 -6.28
C PRO A 29 -0.17 -23.85 -4.75
N TYR A 30 0.97 -23.87 -4.06
CA TYR A 30 0.98 -23.91 -2.59
C TYR A 30 0.38 -22.65 -1.97
N VAL A 31 0.76 -21.46 -2.46
CA VAL A 31 0.16 -20.20 -2.00
C VAL A 31 -1.36 -20.18 -2.26
N ARG A 32 -1.80 -20.67 -3.43
CA ARG A 32 -3.23 -20.78 -3.76
C ARG A 32 -3.99 -21.68 -2.79
N LEU A 33 -3.39 -22.78 -2.33
CA LEU A 33 -4.01 -23.69 -1.35
C LEU A 33 -4.19 -23.04 0.03
N LEU A 34 -3.36 -22.06 0.37
CA LEU A 34 -3.51 -21.27 1.60
C LEU A 34 -4.62 -20.21 1.53
N CYS A 35 -5.17 -19.97 0.34
CA CYS A 35 -6.27 -19.04 0.15
C CYS A 35 -7.63 -19.73 0.38
N ASN A 36 -8.64 -18.99 0.82
CA ASN A 36 -10.01 -19.50 0.90
C ASN A 36 -10.62 -19.72 -0.51
N THR A 37 -11.75 -20.43 -0.57
CA THR A 37 -12.40 -20.81 -1.84
C THR A 37 -12.75 -19.62 -2.73
N GLU A 38 -13.23 -18.51 -2.13
CA GLU A 38 -13.59 -17.30 -2.87
C GLU A 38 -12.37 -16.69 -3.57
N VAL A 39 -11.24 -16.57 -2.86
CA VAL A 39 -10.00 -16.02 -3.41
C VAL A 39 -9.43 -16.94 -4.49
N GLN A 40 -9.48 -18.26 -4.29
CA GLN A 40 -9.06 -19.24 -5.29
C GLN A 40 -9.83 -19.09 -6.61
N GLN A 41 -11.16 -18.95 -6.55
CA GLN A 41 -11.99 -18.74 -7.74
C GLN A 41 -11.63 -17.45 -8.48
N ARG A 42 -11.38 -16.37 -7.74
CA ARG A 42 -11.00 -15.08 -8.33
C ARG A 42 -9.61 -15.08 -8.94
N ILE A 43 -8.68 -15.87 -8.39
CA ILE A 43 -7.36 -16.12 -8.99
C ILE A 43 -7.53 -16.84 -10.33
N ASP A 44 -8.28 -17.96 -10.32
CA ASP A 44 -8.49 -18.81 -11.50
C ASP A 44 -9.19 -18.07 -12.65
N ALA A 45 -10.04 -17.09 -12.33
CA ALA A 45 -10.74 -16.26 -13.31
C ALA A 45 -9.83 -15.20 -13.98
N ARG A 46 -8.70 -14.83 -13.37
CA ARG A 46 -7.85 -13.72 -13.84
C ARG A 46 -6.58 -14.15 -14.54
N LEU A 47 -6.06 -15.34 -14.24
CA LEU A 47 -4.80 -15.81 -14.82
C LEU A 47 -4.89 -17.27 -15.24
N GLY A 48 -4.43 -17.56 -16.47
CA GLY A 48 -4.41 -18.93 -16.98
C GLY A 48 -3.52 -19.83 -16.13
N LYS A 49 -3.97 -21.08 -15.90
CA LYS A 49 -3.31 -22.05 -14.99
C LYS A 49 -1.82 -22.26 -15.28
N GLN A 50 -1.43 -22.29 -16.56
CA GLN A 50 -0.02 -22.48 -16.95
C GLN A 50 0.84 -21.28 -16.57
N VAL A 51 0.35 -20.06 -16.82
CA VAL A 51 1.05 -18.82 -16.46
C VAL A 51 1.14 -18.69 -14.96
N PHE A 52 0.05 -18.97 -14.24
CA PHE A 52 0.00 -18.91 -12.78
C PHE A 52 1.04 -19.84 -12.14
N ARG A 53 1.23 -21.06 -12.65
CA ARG A 53 2.21 -22.01 -12.11
C ARG A 53 3.67 -21.54 -12.23
N GLN A 54 3.97 -20.65 -13.17
CA GLN A 54 5.34 -20.15 -13.36
C GLN A 54 5.70 -19.02 -12.40
N LEU A 55 4.73 -18.48 -11.65
CA LEU A 55 4.98 -17.41 -10.69
C LEU A 55 5.81 -17.93 -9.51
N SER A 56 6.76 -17.11 -9.09
CA SER A 56 7.42 -17.25 -7.78
C SER A 56 6.44 -17.04 -6.63
N THR A 57 6.85 -17.37 -5.41
CA THR A 57 6.06 -17.08 -4.20
C THR A 57 5.72 -15.60 -4.08
N THR A 58 6.72 -14.71 -4.23
CA THR A 58 6.53 -13.26 -4.12
C THR A 58 5.57 -12.73 -5.18
N GLU A 59 5.70 -13.16 -6.43
CA GLU A 59 4.78 -12.76 -7.50
C GLU A 59 3.36 -13.29 -7.24
N THR A 60 3.23 -14.51 -6.71
CA THR A 60 1.93 -15.09 -6.38
C THR A 60 1.26 -14.33 -5.25
N ILE A 61 1.99 -13.98 -4.19
CA ILE A 61 1.49 -13.17 -3.07
C ILE A 61 1.04 -11.80 -3.57
N TYR A 62 1.83 -11.15 -4.43
CA TYR A 62 1.45 -9.88 -5.04
C TYR A 62 0.17 -10.00 -5.87
N PHE A 63 0.03 -11.08 -6.63
CA PHE A 63 -1.19 -11.35 -7.38
C PHE A 63 -2.40 -11.58 -6.46
N VAL A 64 -2.25 -12.38 -5.40
CA VAL A 64 -3.30 -12.62 -4.40
C VAL A 64 -3.70 -11.30 -3.73
N ARG A 65 -2.75 -10.41 -3.43
CA ARG A 65 -3.03 -9.06 -2.90
C ARG A 65 -3.99 -8.30 -3.82
N SER A 66 -3.72 -8.29 -5.12
CA SER A 66 -4.54 -7.63 -6.13
C SER A 66 -5.97 -8.20 -6.23
N VAL A 67 -6.15 -9.45 -5.80
CA VAL A 67 -7.46 -10.10 -5.71
C VAL A 67 -8.12 -9.73 -4.38
N VAL A 68 -7.47 -9.98 -3.25
CA VAL A 68 -8.06 -9.85 -1.90
C VAL A 68 -8.38 -8.40 -1.55
N ILE A 69 -7.44 -7.49 -1.76
CA ILE A 69 -7.58 -6.06 -1.46
C ILE A 69 -8.16 -5.31 -2.67
N GLY A 70 -8.10 -5.93 -3.86
CA GLY A 70 -8.28 -5.25 -5.12
C GLY A 70 -6.99 -4.53 -5.54
N THR A 71 -6.83 -4.26 -6.83
CA THR A 71 -6.02 -3.12 -7.25
C THR A 71 -6.73 -1.89 -6.72
N ARG A 72 -6.29 -1.35 -5.59
CA ARG A 72 -6.73 -0.02 -5.20
C ARG A 72 -6.36 0.88 -6.36
N CYS A 73 -7.37 1.45 -7.01
CA CYS A 73 -7.14 2.42 -8.07
C CYS A 73 -6.25 3.50 -7.45
N ILE A 74 -5.04 3.67 -7.99
CA ILE A 74 -4.06 4.62 -7.44
C ILE A 74 -4.69 6.02 -7.32
N VAL A 75 -5.58 6.36 -8.26
CA VAL A 75 -6.40 7.57 -8.26
C VAL A 75 -7.36 7.64 -7.07
N GLY A 76 -7.98 6.52 -6.68
CA GLY A 76 -8.85 6.45 -5.50
C GLY A 76 -8.09 6.66 -4.19
N VAL A 77 -6.92 6.04 -4.05
CA VAL A 77 -6.05 6.24 -2.87
C VAL A 77 -5.53 7.68 -2.82
N TRP A 78 -5.15 8.23 -3.97
CA TRP A 78 -4.77 9.64 -4.08
C TRP A 78 -5.94 10.56 -3.71
N ALA A 79 -7.16 10.27 -4.18
CA ALA A 79 -8.34 11.06 -3.83
C ALA A 79 -8.59 11.05 -2.32
N GLU A 80 -8.45 9.89 -1.64
CA GLU A 80 -8.55 9.81 -0.18
C GLU A 80 -7.47 10.64 0.50
N PHE A 81 -6.21 10.53 0.07
CA PHE A 81 -5.09 11.31 0.61
C PHE A 81 -5.31 12.82 0.45
N PHE A 82 -5.68 13.27 -0.76
CA PHE A 82 -5.92 14.67 -1.04
C PHE A 82 -7.16 15.22 -0.33
N SER A 83 -8.11 14.37 0.05
CA SER A 83 -9.31 14.76 0.81
C SER A 83 -9.07 14.90 2.32
N LEU A 84 -7.94 14.42 2.86
CA LEU A 84 -7.68 14.53 4.31
C LEU A 84 -7.63 15.99 4.75
N ALA A 85 -8.25 16.31 5.88
CA ALA A 85 -8.10 17.59 6.54
C ALA A 85 -8.14 17.38 8.05
N GLN A 86 -7.49 18.26 8.81
CA GLN A 86 -7.53 18.20 10.25
C GLN A 86 -8.96 18.48 10.73
N ALA A 87 -9.61 17.45 11.27
CA ALA A 87 -10.91 17.59 11.92
C ALA A 87 -10.81 18.49 13.16
N SER A 88 -11.92 19.14 13.53
CA SER A 88 -11.97 20.09 14.64
C SER A 88 -11.60 19.50 15.99
N SER A 89 -11.82 18.20 16.18
CA SER A 89 -11.53 17.44 17.39
C SER A 89 -10.15 16.78 17.40
N ASN A 90 -9.42 16.77 16.27
CA ASN A 90 -8.17 16.02 16.14
C ASN A 90 -6.96 16.89 16.51
N SER A 91 -6.07 16.34 17.32
CA SER A 91 -4.75 16.93 17.55
C SER A 91 -3.94 16.96 16.24
N VAL A 92 -3.00 17.89 16.17
CA VAL A 92 -2.08 18.00 15.02
C VAL A 92 -1.30 16.70 14.83
N CYS A 93 -0.79 16.10 15.91
CA CYS A 93 -0.06 14.84 15.85
C CYS A 93 -0.91 13.70 15.27
N ALA A 94 -2.18 13.57 15.69
CA ALA A 94 -3.07 12.55 15.15
C ALA A 94 -3.32 12.74 13.64
N TYR A 95 -3.51 14.00 13.21
CA TYR A 95 -3.66 14.33 11.80
C TYR A 95 -2.40 14.02 10.97
N ILE A 96 -1.21 14.36 11.48
CA ILE A 96 0.07 14.05 10.81
C ILE A 96 0.26 12.54 10.68
N SER A 97 0.01 11.77 11.75
CA SER A 97 0.11 10.31 11.71
C SER A 97 -0.84 9.70 10.67
N GLN A 98 -2.06 10.22 10.55
CA GLN A 98 -3.02 9.79 9.52
C GLN A 98 -2.52 10.13 8.11
N CYS A 99 -1.99 11.33 7.89
CA CYS A 99 -1.42 11.72 6.60
C CYS A 99 -0.24 10.82 6.21
N ARG A 100 0.64 10.49 7.15
CA ARG A 100 1.79 9.60 6.91
C ARG A 100 1.34 8.20 6.53
N ALA A 101 0.41 7.61 7.30
CA ALA A 101 -0.15 6.30 6.97
C ALA A 101 -0.74 6.27 5.56
N LYS A 102 -1.47 7.33 5.15
CA LYS A 102 -2.06 7.41 3.80
C LYS A 102 -1.05 7.72 2.69
N ALA A 103 0.01 8.48 2.97
CA ALA A 103 1.08 8.73 2.00
C ALA A 103 1.78 7.43 1.59
N ASN A 104 2.07 6.55 2.56
CA ASN A 104 2.67 5.24 2.31
C ASN A 104 1.79 4.37 1.39
N GLU A 105 0.46 4.46 1.53
CA GLU A 105 -0.49 3.73 0.68
C GLU A 105 -0.52 4.27 -0.76
N CYS A 106 -0.14 5.52 -1.00
CA CYS A 106 -0.23 6.18 -2.31
C CYS A 106 0.92 5.83 -3.27
N ALA A 107 2.03 5.29 -2.75
CA ALA A 107 3.22 4.94 -3.51
C ALA A 107 3.65 6.04 -4.51
N PHE A 108 3.65 7.30 -4.08
CA PHE A 108 3.95 8.44 -4.95
C PHE A 108 5.36 8.31 -5.54
N ARG A 109 5.47 8.37 -6.88
CA ARG A 109 6.73 8.32 -7.61
C ARG A 109 6.79 9.40 -8.67
N CYS A 110 7.98 9.93 -8.92
CA CYS A 110 8.23 10.80 -10.05
C CYS A 110 8.10 9.99 -11.35
N PRO A 111 7.30 10.43 -12.34
CA PRO A 111 7.16 9.69 -13.58
C PRO A 111 8.46 9.63 -14.39
N GLU A 112 9.32 10.65 -14.26
CA GLU A 112 10.57 10.75 -15.02
C GLU A 112 11.71 9.93 -14.41
N CYS A 113 11.97 10.10 -13.11
CA CYS A 113 13.12 9.47 -12.45
C CYS A 113 12.77 8.33 -11.48
N GLN A 114 11.48 8.02 -11.30
CA GLN A 114 10.98 6.95 -10.41
C GLN A 114 11.33 7.12 -8.91
N CYS A 115 11.99 8.20 -8.52
CA CYS A 115 12.27 8.52 -7.13
C CYS A 115 10.96 8.66 -6.34
N SER A 116 10.99 8.26 -5.06
CA SER A 116 9.86 8.44 -4.14
C SER A 116 9.55 9.93 -3.97
N LEU A 117 8.27 10.26 -4.05
CA LEU A 117 7.74 11.59 -3.73
C LEU A 117 6.98 11.61 -2.41
N GLU A 118 7.04 10.54 -1.62
CA GLU A 118 6.24 10.38 -0.40
C GLU A 118 6.42 11.55 0.58
N GLU A 119 7.66 11.86 0.97
CA GLU A 119 7.94 12.96 1.91
C GLU A 119 7.52 14.33 1.34
N TYR A 120 7.73 14.54 0.05
CA TYR A 120 7.35 15.76 -0.64
C TYR A 120 5.83 15.96 -0.62
N MET A 121 5.08 14.92 -0.95
CA MET A 121 3.62 14.94 -0.96
C MET A 121 3.05 15.04 0.46
N LEU A 122 3.65 14.33 1.42
CA LEU A 122 3.28 14.39 2.83
C LEU A 122 3.43 15.81 3.38
N SER A 123 4.56 16.46 3.11
CA SER A 123 4.85 17.82 3.55
C SER A 123 3.80 18.82 3.05
N LYS A 124 3.49 18.77 1.75
CA LYS A 124 2.41 19.60 1.16
C LYS A 124 1.06 19.30 1.81
N LYS A 125 0.74 18.02 2.02
CA LYS A 125 -0.56 17.63 2.55
C LYS A 125 -0.76 18.11 3.99
N ILE A 126 0.26 18.00 4.83
CA ILE A 126 0.22 18.50 6.21
C ILE A 126 -0.11 20.00 6.18
N VAL A 127 0.66 20.80 5.44
CA VAL A 127 0.45 22.26 5.36
C VAL A 127 -0.94 22.61 4.81
N MET A 128 -1.39 21.94 3.75
CA MET A 128 -2.68 22.25 3.13
C MET A 128 -3.87 21.93 4.05
N GLY A 129 -3.85 20.78 4.71
CA GLY A 129 -5.00 20.31 5.50
C GLY A 129 -4.98 20.69 6.99
N LEU A 130 -3.94 21.36 7.49
CA LEU A 130 -3.99 21.99 8.83
C LEU A 130 -5.10 23.04 8.90
N ARG A 131 -5.80 23.08 10.03
CA ARG A 131 -6.93 23.99 10.23
C ARG A 131 -6.49 25.41 10.61
N ASP A 132 -5.50 25.50 11.50
CA ASP A 132 -4.99 26.78 12.01
C ASP A 132 -3.94 27.39 11.05
N ARG A 133 -4.22 28.61 10.57
CA ARG A 133 -3.33 29.36 9.68
C ARG A 133 -2.00 29.72 10.33
N SER A 134 -1.99 29.99 11.65
CA SER A 134 -0.77 30.31 12.38
C SER A 134 0.17 29.10 12.47
N MET A 135 -0.38 27.90 12.63
CA MET A 135 0.39 26.65 12.63
C MET A 135 0.92 26.27 11.25
N LYS A 136 0.25 26.66 10.16
CA LYS A 136 0.77 26.47 8.79
C LYS A 136 2.11 27.20 8.60
N ALA A 137 2.23 28.42 9.12
CA ALA A 137 3.47 29.19 9.06
C ALA A 137 4.59 28.52 9.88
N GLY A 138 4.27 28.02 11.08
CA GLY A 138 5.24 27.29 11.91
C GLY A 138 5.74 25.98 11.27
N VAL A 139 4.84 25.22 10.65
CA VAL A 139 5.22 23.96 9.96
C VAL A 139 6.04 24.23 8.69
N LEU A 140 5.74 25.30 7.93
CA LEU A 140 6.57 25.72 6.80
C LEU A 140 8.01 26.03 7.22
N HIS A 141 8.21 26.67 8.39
CA HIS A 141 9.55 26.91 8.93
C HIS A 141 10.31 25.64 9.35
N CYS A 142 9.60 24.56 9.68
CA CYS A 142 10.20 23.27 10.05
C CYS A 142 10.40 22.30 8.86
N LEU A 143 9.99 22.68 7.65
CA LEU A 143 10.13 21.89 6.42
C LEU A 143 11.18 22.54 5.52
N PRO A 144 12.49 22.21 5.68
CA PRO A 144 13.60 22.95 5.06
C PRO A 144 13.75 22.74 3.53
N ARG A 145 12.74 22.26 2.82
CA ARG A 145 12.83 21.87 1.39
C ARG A 145 11.62 22.25 0.55
N LEU A 146 10.96 23.36 0.86
CA LEU A 146 9.84 23.90 0.06
C LEU A 146 10.22 25.16 -0.75
N GLU A 147 11.51 25.43 -0.90
CA GLU A 147 12.03 26.33 -1.96
C GLU A 147 12.38 25.52 -3.22
#